data_AF-A0A497MV03-F1
#
_entry.id   AF-A0A497MV03-F1
#
_cell.length_a   1.000
_cell.length_b   1.000
_cell.length_c   1.000
_cell.angle_alpha   90.00
_cell.angle_beta   90.00
_cell.angle_gamma   90.00
#
_symmetry.space_group_name_H-M   'P 1'
#
loop_
_entity.id
_entity.type
_entity.pdbx_description
1 polymer ?
#
loop_
_entity_poly.entity_id
_entity_poly.type
_entity_poly.pdbx_seq_one_letter_code
_entity_poly.pdbx_strand_id
1 'polypeptide(L)'
;EAFGKKIAEFQAIQHKLADMATKIEAARLLTYRAAWLVDRGEADPVASSMAKAFAARTAVEVTDEAIQVFGGYGYIAEYEVERYYRDAKITELYEGTREIQKNTIARFLLRRA
;
A
#
# COMPACT_ATOMS: atom_id res chain seq x y z
N GLU A 1 18.33 8.19 17.09
CA GLU A 1 17.90 9.20 18.09
C GLU A 1 18.20 10.58 17.54
N ALA A 2 17.47 11.62 17.98
CA ALA A 2 17.74 13.01 17.59
C ALA A 2 17.36 13.93 18.75
N PHE A 3 18.11 15.02 18.94
CA PHE A 3 17.87 16.00 20.02
C PHE A 3 17.71 15.37 21.41
N GLY A 4 18.52 14.34 21.72
CA GLY A 4 18.53 13.68 23.03
C GLY A 4 17.36 12.74 23.32
N LYS A 5 16.54 12.39 22.32
CA LYS A 5 15.44 11.42 22.48
C LYS A 5 15.26 10.52 21.26
N LYS A 6 14.44 9.46 21.39
CA LYS A 6 14.12 8.57 20.27
C LYS A 6 13.29 9.32 19.25
N ILE A 7 13.51 9.05 17.96
CA ILE A 7 12.77 9.76 16.90
C ILE A 7 11.26 9.45 16.94
N ALA A 8 10.88 8.29 17.47
CA ALA A 8 9.48 7.90 17.69
C ALA A 8 8.75 8.77 18.73
N GLU A 9 9.46 9.62 19.48
CA GLU A 9 8.89 10.57 20.44
C GLU A 9 8.56 11.94 19.81
N PHE A 10 8.83 12.13 18.52
CA PHE A 10 8.39 13.31 17.78
C PHE A 10 7.07 13.02 17.08
N GLN A 11 6.07 13.90 17.26
CA GLN A 11 4.75 13.77 16.65
C GLN A 11 4.81 13.62 15.12
N ALA A 12 5.75 14.29 14.45
CA ALA A 12 5.95 14.14 13.01
C ALA A 12 6.22 12.68 12.58
N ILE A 13 6.97 11.92 13.39
CA ILE A 13 7.21 10.49 13.15
C ILE A 13 5.98 9.66 13.57
N GLN A 14 5.37 9.99 14.71
CA GLN A 14 4.18 9.28 15.20
C GLN A 14 3.00 9.36 14.21
N HIS A 15 2.77 10.53 13.61
CA HIS A 15 1.73 10.73 12.61
C HIS A 15 2.00 9.88 11.36
N LYS A 16 3.25 9.86 10.85
CA LYS A 16 3.63 8.97 9.74
C LYS A 16 3.35 7.50 10.07
N LEU A 17 3.76 7.04 11.25
CA LEU A 17 3.51 5.67 11.69
C LEU A 17 2.01 5.36 11.78
N ALA A 18 1.20 6.28 12.31
CA ALA A 18 -0.25 6.14 12.41
C ALA A 18 -0.91 6.07 11.02
N ASP A 19 -0.53 6.95 10.10
CA ASP A 19 -1.05 6.97 8.73
C ASP A 19 -0.66 5.70 7.96
N MET A 20 0.62 5.28 8.05
CA MET A 20 1.09 4.05 7.43
C MET A 20 0.34 2.83 7.95
N ALA A 21 0.19 2.69 9.27
CA ALA A 21 -0.55 1.58 9.87
C ALA A 21 -2.01 1.57 9.41
N THR A 22 -2.67 2.73 9.39
CA THR A 22 -4.07 2.86 8.95
C THR A 22 -4.25 2.44 7.49
N LYS A 23 -3.35 2.87 6.60
CA LYS A 23 -3.40 2.45 5.19
C LYS A 23 -3.19 0.96 5.02
N ILE A 24 -2.26 0.36 5.76
CA ILE A 24 -2.02 -1.09 5.75
C ILE A 24 -3.27 -1.86 6.17
N GLU A 25 -3.94 -1.45 7.25
CA GLU A 25 -5.19 -2.07 7.69
C GLU A 25 -6.29 -1.95 6.63
N ALA A 26 -6.46 -0.77 6.04
CA ALA A 26 -7.44 -0.57 4.96
C ALA A 26 -7.15 -1.47 3.75
N ALA A 27 -5.89 -1.58 3.34
CA ALA A 27 -5.48 -2.46 2.25
C ALA A 27 -5.74 -3.93 2.57
N ARG A 28 -5.42 -4.36 3.79
CA ARG A 28 -5.68 -5.74 4.26
C ARG A 28 -7.16 -6.06 4.23
N LEU A 29 -8.01 -5.15 4.71
CA LEU A 29 -9.47 -5.34 4.71
C LEU A 29 -10.04 -5.44 3.30
N LEU A 30 -9.57 -4.62 2.35
CA LEU A 30 -9.98 -4.74 0.95
C LEU A 30 -9.59 -6.09 0.34
N THR A 31 -8.35 -6.54 0.59
CA THR A 31 -7.87 -7.85 0.13
C THR A 31 -8.68 -9.00 0.73
N TYR A 32 -8.93 -8.97 2.04
CA TYR A 32 -9.71 -10.01 2.71
C TYR A 32 -11.17 -10.02 2.28
N ARG A 33 -11.77 -8.86 2.03
CA ARG A 33 -13.11 -8.79 1.45
C ARG A 33 -13.15 -9.44 0.06
N ALA A 34 -12.17 -9.15 -0.79
CA ALA A 34 -12.08 -9.77 -2.11
C ALA A 34 -11.92 -11.30 -2.02
N ALA A 35 -11.05 -11.79 -1.13
CA ALA A 35 -10.87 -13.22 -0.88
C ALA A 35 -12.14 -13.88 -0.34
N TRP A 36 -12.81 -13.25 0.63
CA TRP A 36 -14.06 -13.76 1.21
C TRP A 36 -15.19 -13.88 0.18
N LEU A 37 -15.28 -12.95 -0.77
CA LEU A 37 -16.23 -13.06 -1.88
C LEU A 37 -15.90 -14.26 -2.79
N VAL A 38 -14.62 -14.51 -3.06
CA VAL A 38 -14.19 -15.69 -3.83
C VAL A 38 -14.55 -16.99 -3.11
N ASP A 39 -14.28 -17.09 -1.80
CA ASP A 39 -14.60 -18.28 -0.99
C ASP A 39 -16.10 -18.60 -0.96
N ARG A 40 -16.94 -17.57 -1.09
CA ARG A 40 -18.40 -17.71 -1.19
C ARG A 40 -18.92 -18.06 -2.58
N GLY A 41 -18.05 -18.16 -3.59
CA GLY A 41 -18.45 -18.30 -4.99
C GLY A 41 -19.05 -17.02 -5.60
N GLU A 42 -18.87 -15.88 -4.93
CA GLU A 42 -19.38 -14.55 -5.31
C GLU A 42 -18.24 -13.66 -5.84
N ALA A 43 -17.29 -14.26 -6.57
CA ALA A 43 -16.11 -13.56 -7.05
C ALA A 43 -16.48 -12.27 -7.81
N ASP A 44 -16.01 -11.13 -7.29
CA ASP A 44 -16.31 -9.80 -7.83
C ASP A 44 -15.04 -9.17 -8.43
N PRO A 45 -14.97 -8.99 -9.77
CA PRO A 45 -13.86 -8.29 -10.43
C PRO A 45 -13.62 -6.87 -9.91
N VAL A 46 -14.67 -6.17 -9.45
CA VAL A 46 -14.53 -4.84 -8.85
C VAL A 46 -13.79 -4.94 -7.53
N ALA A 47 -14.16 -5.89 -6.67
CA ALA A 47 -13.53 -6.05 -5.35
C ALA A 47 -12.06 -6.45 -5.47
N SER A 48 -11.72 -7.40 -6.35
CA SER A 48 -10.34 -7.82 -6.57
C SER A 48 -9.48 -6.72 -7.21
N SER A 49 -10.01 -5.99 -8.20
CA SER A 49 -9.29 -4.85 -8.79
C SER A 49 -9.09 -3.70 -7.81
N MET A 50 -10.08 -3.39 -6.96
CA MET A 50 -9.95 -2.39 -5.89
C MET A 50 -8.86 -2.81 -4.90
N ALA A 51 -8.88 -4.07 -4.45
CA ALA A 51 -7.88 -4.59 -3.53
C ALA A 51 -6.46 -4.48 -4.12
N LYS A 52 -6.24 -4.96 -5.36
CA LYS A 52 -4.94 -4.90 -6.02
C LYS A 52 -4.44 -3.47 -6.17
N ALA A 53 -5.28 -2.59 -6.72
CA ALA A 53 -4.89 -1.21 -6.97
C ALA A 53 -4.56 -0.45 -5.67
N PHE A 54 -5.38 -0.63 -4.63
CA PHE A 54 -5.20 0.06 -3.36
C PHE A 54 -4.00 -0.48 -2.57
N ALA A 55 -3.85 -1.81 -2.49
CA ALA A 55 -2.74 -2.43 -1.78
C ALA A 55 -1.38 -2.12 -2.42
N ALA A 56 -1.29 -2.18 -3.75
CA ALA A 56 -0.06 -1.84 -4.47
C ALA A 56 0.36 -0.38 -4.24
N ARG A 57 -0.59 0.56 -4.35
CA ARG A 57 -0.36 1.98 -4.07
C ARG A 57 0.07 2.21 -2.62
N THR A 58 -0.63 1.55 -1.68
CA THR A 58 -0.31 1.62 -0.24
C THR A 58 1.11 1.13 0.04
N ALA A 59 1.53 0.01 -0.56
CA ALA A 59 2.88 -0.52 -0.36
C ALA A 59 3.95 0.48 -0.78
N VAL A 60 3.78 1.16 -1.92
CA VAL A 60 4.71 2.20 -2.39
C VAL A 60 4.73 3.40 -1.43
N GLU A 61 3.56 3.90 -1.01
CA GLU A 61 3.48 5.05 -0.11
C GLU A 61 4.08 4.75 1.28
N VAL A 62 3.82 3.57 1.83
CA VAL A 62 4.36 3.15 3.13
C VAL A 62 5.87 2.97 3.08
N THR A 63 6.40 2.36 2.02
CA THR A 63 7.84 2.13 1.90
C THR A 63 8.60 3.44 1.64
N ASP A 64 8.02 4.37 0.88
CA ASP A 64 8.56 5.72 0.71
C ASP A 64 8.62 6.50 2.04
N GLU A 65 7.54 6.46 2.82
CA GLU A 65 7.50 7.08 4.14
C GLU A 65 8.46 6.41 5.12
N ALA A 66 8.65 5.10 5.02
CA ALA A 66 9.65 4.39 5.81
C ALA A 66 11.08 4.86 5.47
N ILE A 67 11.40 5.12 4.19
CA ILE A 67 12.68 5.74 3.81
C ILE A 67 12.83 7.10 4.51
N GLN A 68 11.79 7.93 4.50
CA GLN A 68 11.83 9.25 5.16
C GLN A 68 12.01 9.17 6.68
N VAL A 69 11.41 8.18 7.34
CA VAL A 69 11.62 7.94 8.78
C VAL A 69 13.09 7.59 9.10
N PHE A 70 13.75 6.86 8.20
CA PHE A 70 15.17 6.50 8.33
C PHE A 70 16.11 7.65 7.89
N GLY A 71 15.58 8.70 7.26
CA GLY A 71 16.37 9.80 6.71
C GLY A 71 17.37 9.32 5.66
N GLY A 72 18.59 9.87 5.67
CA GLY A 72 19.63 9.49 4.70
C GLY A 72 19.98 7.99 4.72
N TYR A 73 19.86 7.33 5.88
CA TYR A 73 20.09 5.89 6.00
C TYR A 73 19.02 5.06 5.30
N GLY A 74 17.82 5.62 5.08
CA GLY A 74 16.76 4.94 4.35
C GLY A 74 17.05 4.82 2.86
N TYR A 75 17.99 5.60 2.32
CA TYR A 75 18.32 5.62 0.90
C TYR A 75 19.53 4.75 0.53
N ILE A 76 20.31 4.30 1.51
CA ILE A 76 21.50 3.50 1.28
C ILE A 76 21.19 2.01 1.38
N ALA A 77 21.86 1.21 0.56
CA ALA A 77 21.63 -0.23 0.45
C ALA A 77 22.03 -1.05 1.70
N GLU A 78 22.66 -0.43 2.70
CA GLU A 78 22.94 -1.06 4.00
C GLU A 78 21.66 -1.30 4.82
N TYR A 79 20.58 -0.58 4.53
CA TYR A 79 19.27 -0.76 5.17
C TYR A 79 18.27 -1.30 4.16
N GLU A 80 17.47 -2.28 4.55
CA GLU A 80 16.57 -2.99 3.64
C GLU A 80 15.38 -2.14 3.14
N VAL A 81 15.14 -0.98 3.74
CA VAL A 81 13.95 -0.15 3.44
C VAL A 81 13.92 0.35 1.99
N GLU A 82 15.08 0.65 1.40
CA GLU A 82 15.17 1.01 -0.02
C GLU A 82 14.77 -0.16 -0.93
N ARG A 83 15.17 -1.39 -0.55
CA ARG A 83 14.81 -2.62 -1.28
C ARG A 83 13.31 -2.82 -1.25
N TYR A 84 12.67 -2.64 -0.10
CA TYR A 84 11.22 -2.74 0.04
C TYR A 84 10.48 -1.74 -0.85
N TYR A 85 10.99 -0.52 -1.02
CA TYR A 85 10.39 0.44 -1.96
C TYR A 85 10.49 -0.03 -3.42
N ARG A 86 11.66 -0.53 -3.84
CA ARG A 86 11.84 -1.07 -5.19
C ARG A 86 10.92 -2.26 -5.44
N ASP A 87 10.81 -3.17 -4.47
CA ASP A 87 9.95 -4.34 -4.54
C ASP A 87 8.46 -3.95 -4.53
N ALA A 88 8.06 -2.96 -3.72
CA ALA A 88 6.69 -2.45 -3.71
C ALA A 88 6.32 -1.84 -5.07
N LYS A 89 7.25 -1.13 -5.72
CA LYS A 89 6.95 -0.42 -6.96
C LYS A 89 6.52 -1.35 -8.10
N ILE A 90 7.09 -2.55 -8.17
CA ILE A 90 6.73 -3.50 -9.22
C ILE A 90 5.23 -3.82 -9.16
N THR A 91 4.63 -3.89 -7.97
CA THR A 91 3.22 -4.25 -7.76
C THR A 91 2.21 -3.29 -8.41
N GLU A 92 2.60 -2.04 -8.69
CA GLU A 92 1.77 -1.11 -9.48
C GLU A 92 1.80 -1.39 -10.99
N LEU A 93 2.76 -2.18 -11.47
CA LEU A 93 3.10 -2.37 -12.88
C LEU A 93 2.74 -3.77 -13.41
N TYR A 94 3.11 -4.83 -12.69
CA TYR A 94 2.82 -6.21 -13.11
C TYR A 94 1.42 -6.68 -12.64
N GLU A 95 0.92 -7.79 -13.21
CA GLU A 95 -0.47 -8.28 -13.03
C GLU A 95 -1.54 -7.20 -13.27
N GLY A 96 -1.35 -6.45 -14.36
CA GLY A 96 -2.21 -5.34 -14.77
C GLY A 96 -1.86 -4.04 -14.04
N THR A 97 -1.47 -3.02 -14.80
CA THR A 97 -1.09 -1.71 -14.25
C THR A 97 -2.23 -1.07 -13.45
N ARG A 98 -1.90 -0.08 -12.60
CA ARG A 98 -2.90 0.71 -11.86
C ARG A 98 -4.00 1.25 -12.78
N GLU A 99 -3.65 1.73 -13.97
CA GLU A 99 -4.59 2.28 -14.94
C GLU A 99 -5.51 1.20 -15.50
N ILE A 100 -4.99 -0.01 -15.75
CA ILE A 100 -5.81 -1.15 -16.17
C ILE A 100 -6.76 -1.62 -15.05
N GLN A 101 -6.33 -1.59 -13.79
CA GLN A 101 -7.23 -1.88 -12.67
C GLN A 101 -8.36 -0.85 -12.57
N LYS A 102 -8.05 0.45 -12.73
CA LYS A 102 -9.07 1.51 -12.79
C LYS A 102 -10.05 1.31 -13.94
N ASN A 103 -9.56 0.95 -15.12
CA ASN A 103 -10.42 0.64 -16.28
C ASN A 103 -11.37 -0.52 -15.98
N THR A 104 -10.89 -1.56 -15.27
CA THR A 104 -11.70 -2.71 -14.86
C THR A 104 -12.77 -2.29 -13.87
N ILE A 105 -12.40 -1.57 -12.81
CA ILE A 105 -13.32 -1.03 -11.81
C ILE A 105 -14.43 -0.21 -12.49
N ALA A 106 -14.05 0.77 -13.32
CA ALA A 106 -15.00 1.63 -14.02
C ALA A 106 -15.95 0.84 -14.93
N ARG A 107 -15.41 -0.10 -15.72
CA ARG A 107 -16.20 -0.94 -16.64
C ARG A 107 -17.28 -1.72 -15.91
N PHE A 108 -16.96 -2.34 -14.78
CA PHE A 108 -17.93 -3.16 -14.06
C PHE A 108 -18.89 -2.33 -13.19
N LEU A 109 -18.44 -1.22 -12.61
CA LEU A 109 -19.34 -0.31 -11.88
C LEU A 109 -20.42 0.28 -12.81
N LEU A 110 -20.06 0.72 -14.01
CA LEU A 110 -21.01 1.30 -14.97
C LEU A 110 -22.01 0.29 -15.55
N ARG A 111 -21.74 -1.02 -15.46
CA ARG A 111 -22.68 -2.08 -15.87
C ARG A 111 -23.69 -2.46 -14.78
N ARG A 112 -23.44 -2.04 -13.53
CA ARG A 112 -24.33 -2.29 -12.38
C ARG A 112 -25.35 -1.19 -12.17
N ALA A 113 -25.11 -0.01 -12.73
CA ALA A 113 -26.03 1.13 -12.76
C ALA A 113 -27.07 0.93 -13.87
#